data_AF-A0A6I3H9Q6-F1
#
_entry.id   AF-A0A6I3H9Q6-F1
#
_cell.length_a   1.000
_cell.length_b   1.000
_cell.length_c   1.000
_cell.angle_alpha   90.00
_cell.angle_beta   90.00
_cell.angle_gamma   90.00
#
_symmetry.space_group_name_H-M   'P 1'
#
loop_
_entity.id
_entity.type
_entity.pdbx_description
1 polymer ?
#
loop_
_entity_poly.entity_id
_entity_poly.type
_entity_poly.pdbx_seq_one_letter_code
_entity_poly.pdbx_strand_id
1 'polypeptide(L)'
;MSHVPFANGAPNLSVDLPCMRELAARENVPIAGKDFKTGQTWLKTLLAPGLKARMLGLRGWYSTNILGNRDGEVLDDPDNFKTKEVSKLGVIDSVLQPEVYPELYGNVDHVVRINYYPPRGDNKEGWDNIDIFGWMGYPMQIKVNFLCRDSILAAPIVLDLALFMDLAARAGQSGVQEWLSFYFKAPQAATPIPAEHDLFIQQTKLKNTLREWMGEQPVTHSEAG
;
A
#
# COMPACT_ATOMS: atom_id res chain seq x y z
N MET A 1 28.39 -11.90 1.69
CA MET A 1 26.92 -11.92 1.45
C MET A 1 26.68 -12.31 0.00
N SER A 2 25.45 -12.69 -0.38
CA SER A 2 25.13 -13.09 -1.76
C SER A 2 24.90 -11.92 -2.73
N HIS A 3 24.81 -10.68 -2.23
CA HIS A 3 24.54 -9.47 -3.02
C HIS A 3 23.26 -9.56 -3.88
N VAL A 4 22.28 -10.35 -3.44
CA VAL A 4 21.00 -10.51 -4.12
C VAL A 4 20.02 -9.46 -3.59
N PRO A 5 19.35 -8.70 -4.48
CA PRO A 5 18.26 -7.80 -4.11
C PRO A 5 17.16 -8.48 -3.27
N PHE A 6 16.54 -7.74 -2.36
CA PHE A 6 15.51 -8.29 -1.47
C PHE A 6 14.25 -7.43 -1.42
N ALA A 7 13.10 -8.02 -1.71
CA ALA A 7 11.79 -7.38 -1.58
C ALA A 7 10.91 -8.14 -0.58
N ASN A 8 10.47 -7.47 0.49
CA ASN A 8 9.65 -8.07 1.53
C ASN A 8 8.16 -8.07 1.16
N GLY A 9 7.64 -9.22 0.72
CA GLY A 9 6.21 -9.37 0.39
C GLY A 9 5.26 -9.51 1.58
N ALA A 10 5.76 -9.56 2.81
CA ALA A 10 5.00 -9.85 4.02
C ALA A 10 5.09 -8.70 5.06
N PRO A 11 4.20 -8.64 6.07
CA PRO A 11 4.14 -7.51 7.01
C PRO A 11 5.23 -7.53 8.11
N ASN A 12 6.07 -8.56 8.17
CA ASN A 12 7.16 -8.66 9.16
C ASN A 12 8.23 -7.57 8.96
N LEU A 13 9.09 -7.34 9.96
CA LEU A 13 10.06 -6.23 9.97
C LEU A 13 11.32 -6.44 9.12
N SER A 14 11.51 -7.59 8.46
CA SER A 14 12.78 -8.04 7.82
C SER A 14 13.84 -6.96 7.59
N VAL A 15 13.65 -6.12 6.57
CA VAL A 15 14.60 -5.08 6.14
C VAL A 15 14.24 -3.67 6.62
N ASP A 16 13.26 -3.54 7.51
CA ASP A 16 12.87 -2.26 8.13
C ASP A 16 13.85 -1.83 9.24
N LEU A 17 14.60 -2.79 9.80
CA LEU A 17 15.54 -2.53 10.88
C LEU A 17 16.67 -1.58 10.42
N PRO A 18 17.07 -0.58 11.22
CA PRO A 18 18.12 0.37 10.84
C PRO A 18 19.43 -0.30 10.42
N CYS A 19 19.85 -1.36 11.14
CA CYS A 19 21.06 -2.12 10.81
C CYS A 19 20.97 -2.83 9.46
N MET A 20 19.78 -3.30 9.06
CA MET A 20 19.58 -3.95 7.76
C MET A 20 19.60 -2.92 6.63
N ARG A 21 19.09 -1.71 6.87
CA ARG A 21 19.16 -0.60 5.92
C ARG A 21 20.60 -0.12 5.72
N GLU A 22 21.36 0.01 6.80
CA GLU A 22 22.78 0.36 6.75
C GLU A 22 23.59 -0.72 5.99
N LEU A 23 23.27 -2.00 6.25
CA LEU A 23 23.88 -3.11 5.54
C LEU A 23 23.61 -3.05 4.04
N ALA A 24 22.36 -2.84 3.64
CA ALA A 24 21.97 -2.72 2.24
C ALA A 24 22.71 -1.57 1.53
N ALA A 25 22.85 -0.42 2.20
CA ALA A 25 23.61 0.72 1.69
C ALA A 25 25.10 0.40 1.53
N ARG A 26 25.73 -0.22 2.56
CA ARG A 26 27.15 -0.56 2.55
C ARG A 26 27.51 -1.58 1.46
N GLU A 27 26.66 -2.58 1.27
CA GLU A 27 26.89 -3.64 0.28
C GLU A 27 26.37 -3.29 -1.12
N ASN A 28 25.84 -2.07 -1.30
CA ASN A 28 25.22 -1.57 -2.53
C ASN A 28 24.11 -2.50 -3.06
N VAL A 29 23.24 -2.99 -2.17
CA VAL A 29 22.13 -3.90 -2.50
C VAL A 29 20.80 -3.15 -2.41
N PRO A 30 19.95 -3.20 -3.45
CA PRO A 30 18.61 -2.63 -3.37
C PRO A 30 17.69 -3.49 -2.50
N ILE A 31 16.91 -2.83 -1.64
CA ILE A 31 15.88 -3.43 -0.81
C ILE A 31 14.53 -2.73 -1.01
N ALA A 32 13.44 -3.47 -0.87
CA ALA A 32 12.09 -2.92 -0.95
C ALA A 32 11.14 -3.65 0.00
N GLY A 33 10.02 -3.02 0.31
CA GLY A 33 8.99 -3.59 1.15
C GLY A 33 8.03 -2.53 1.66
N LYS A 34 6.99 -2.89 2.41
CA LYS A 34 6.60 -4.28 2.70
C LYS A 34 5.10 -4.55 2.56
N ASP A 35 4.78 -5.84 2.57
CA ASP A 35 3.44 -6.41 2.44
C ASP A 35 2.80 -6.11 1.09
N PHE A 36 2.51 -7.12 0.26
CA PHE A 36 1.99 -6.86 -1.09
C PHE A 36 0.66 -6.14 -1.08
N LYS A 37 0.55 -5.07 -1.87
CA LYS A 37 -0.67 -4.31 -2.02
C LYS A 37 -1.61 -4.98 -3.02
N THR A 38 -2.41 -5.89 -2.49
CA THR A 38 -3.47 -6.59 -3.22
C THR A 38 -4.84 -6.34 -2.60
N GLY A 39 -5.88 -6.73 -3.33
CA GLY A 39 -7.23 -6.84 -2.80
C GLY A 39 -7.79 -5.52 -2.26
N GLN A 40 -8.23 -5.55 -1.00
CA GLN A 40 -8.93 -4.43 -0.36
C GLN A 40 -8.02 -3.22 -0.09
N THR A 41 -6.77 -3.42 0.33
CA THR A 41 -5.87 -2.28 0.61
C THR A 41 -5.55 -1.50 -0.66
N TRP A 42 -5.40 -2.19 -1.80
CA TRP A 42 -5.27 -1.54 -3.10
C TRP A 42 -6.46 -0.62 -3.41
N LEU A 43 -7.70 -1.10 -3.19
CA LEU A 43 -8.91 -0.27 -3.37
C LEU A 43 -8.94 0.94 -2.42
N LYS A 44 -8.48 0.80 -1.17
CA LYS A 44 -8.37 1.95 -0.25
C LYS A 44 -7.43 3.02 -0.80
N THR A 45 -6.28 2.63 -1.33
CA THR A 45 -5.32 3.57 -1.96
C THR A 45 -5.80 4.17 -3.28
N LEU A 46 -6.89 3.64 -3.87
CA LEU A 46 -7.55 4.21 -5.04
C LEU A 46 -8.68 5.18 -4.64
N LEU A 47 -9.49 4.78 -3.65
CA LEU A 47 -10.69 5.52 -3.23
C LEU A 47 -10.37 6.71 -2.33
N ALA A 48 -9.46 6.56 -1.37
CA ALA A 48 -9.12 7.64 -0.44
C ALA A 48 -8.57 8.90 -1.16
N PRO A 49 -7.65 8.78 -2.15
CA PRO A 49 -7.25 9.92 -2.96
C PRO A 49 -8.41 10.56 -3.72
N GLY A 50 -9.32 9.76 -4.28
CA GLY A 50 -10.49 10.26 -5.01
C GLY A 50 -11.44 11.08 -4.12
N LEU A 51 -11.69 10.61 -2.90
CA LEU A 51 -12.47 11.35 -1.90
C LEU A 51 -11.79 12.68 -1.55
N LYS A 52 -10.48 12.64 -1.27
CA LYS A 52 -9.69 13.83 -0.96
C LYS A 52 -9.64 14.82 -2.11
N ALA A 53 -9.44 14.36 -3.34
CA ALA A 53 -9.38 15.22 -4.53
C ALA A 53 -10.68 16.02 -4.75
N ARG A 54 -11.80 15.53 -4.24
CA ARG A 54 -13.11 16.20 -4.27
C ARG A 54 -13.50 16.83 -2.94
N MET A 55 -12.63 16.76 -1.93
CA MET A 55 -12.87 17.25 -0.56
C MET A 55 -14.18 16.72 0.04
N LEU A 56 -14.48 15.43 -0.21
CA LEU A 56 -15.60 14.76 0.42
C LEU A 56 -15.20 14.29 1.82
N GLY A 57 -15.94 14.73 2.82
CA GLY A 57 -15.65 14.38 4.21
C GLY A 57 -15.96 12.91 4.51
N LEU A 58 -15.27 12.37 5.52
CA LEU A 58 -15.40 10.97 5.93
C LEU A 58 -15.86 10.92 7.38
N ARG A 59 -16.88 10.10 7.68
CA ARG A 59 -17.32 9.80 9.06
C ARG A 59 -16.83 8.44 9.51
N GLY A 60 -16.87 7.45 8.62
CA GLY A 60 -16.46 6.10 8.97
C GLY A 60 -16.09 5.28 7.75
N TRP A 61 -15.18 4.33 7.97
CA TRP A 61 -14.80 3.35 6.96
C TRP A 61 -14.72 1.99 7.64
N TYR A 62 -15.76 1.19 7.47
CA TYR A 62 -15.79 -0.18 7.96
C TYR A 62 -15.32 -1.13 6.87
N SER A 63 -14.34 -1.95 7.16
CA SER A 63 -13.78 -2.94 6.25
C SER A 63 -13.82 -4.33 6.87
N THR A 64 -14.42 -5.29 6.18
CA THR A 64 -14.32 -6.71 6.56
C THR A 64 -13.74 -7.52 5.42
N ASN A 65 -13.00 -8.58 5.75
CA ASN A 65 -12.48 -9.55 4.80
C ASN A 65 -12.89 -10.95 5.23
N ILE A 66 -13.24 -11.79 4.27
CA ILE A 66 -13.57 -13.20 4.47
C ILE A 66 -12.66 -14.02 3.56
N LEU A 67 -11.89 -14.95 4.14
CA LEU A 67 -10.98 -15.83 3.41
C LEU A 67 -10.75 -17.14 4.17
N GLY A 68 -10.41 -18.22 3.47
CA GLY A 68 -10.31 -19.58 4.04
C GLY A 68 -9.00 -20.31 3.77
N ASN A 69 -8.02 -19.65 3.14
CA ASN A 69 -6.69 -20.22 2.90
C ASN A 69 -5.80 -20.10 4.15
N ARG A 70 -4.56 -20.58 4.03
CA ARG A 70 -3.58 -20.57 5.14
C ARG A 70 -3.23 -19.15 5.63
N ASP A 71 -3.31 -18.13 4.77
CA ASP A 71 -3.17 -16.73 5.23
C ASP A 71 -4.31 -16.38 6.19
N GLY A 72 -5.55 -16.76 5.87
CA GLY A 72 -6.70 -16.60 6.77
C GLY A 72 -6.52 -17.31 8.11
N GLU A 73 -6.04 -18.55 8.10
CA GLU A 73 -5.81 -19.35 9.32
C GLU A 73 -4.76 -18.70 10.24
N VAL A 74 -3.64 -18.23 9.67
CA VAL A 74 -2.57 -17.56 10.45
C VAL A 74 -3.05 -16.24 11.07
N LEU A 75 -3.99 -15.56 10.41
CA LEU A 75 -4.53 -14.27 10.83
C LEU A 75 -5.71 -14.38 11.80
N ASP A 76 -6.24 -15.58 12.01
CA ASP A 76 -7.23 -15.86 13.06
C ASP A 76 -6.59 -15.75 14.46
N ASP A 77 -5.25 -15.82 14.53
CA ASP A 77 -4.48 -15.53 15.74
C ASP A 77 -4.46 -14.00 16.03
N PRO A 78 -4.96 -13.55 17.20
CA PRO A 78 -5.01 -12.14 17.59
C PRO A 78 -3.66 -11.40 17.55
N ASP A 79 -2.55 -12.08 17.82
CA ASP A 79 -1.23 -11.42 17.87
C ASP A 79 -0.66 -11.19 16.47
N ASN A 80 -0.94 -12.10 15.53
CA ASN A 80 -0.63 -11.89 14.11
C ASN A 80 -1.52 -10.81 13.49
N PHE A 81 -2.78 -10.72 13.96
CA PHE A 81 -3.75 -9.73 13.50
C PHE A 81 -3.31 -8.29 13.80
N LYS A 82 -2.82 -8.00 15.02
CA LYS A 82 -2.40 -6.63 15.43
C LYS A 82 -1.43 -5.98 14.45
N THR A 83 -0.46 -6.73 13.95
CA THR A 83 0.55 -6.20 13.01
C THR A 83 -0.08 -5.81 11.66
N LYS A 84 -1.09 -6.56 11.20
CA LYS A 84 -1.80 -6.31 9.94
C LYS A 84 -2.93 -5.27 10.09
N GLU A 85 -3.45 -5.09 11.30
CA GLU A 85 -4.38 -4.02 11.63
C GLU A 85 -3.67 -2.66 11.56
N VAL A 86 -2.55 -2.50 12.28
CA VAL A 86 -1.76 -1.25 12.28
C VAL A 86 -1.37 -0.82 10.87
N SER A 87 -0.90 -1.76 10.03
CA SER A 87 -0.52 -1.45 8.64
C SER A 87 -1.70 -1.07 7.74
N LYS A 88 -2.93 -1.46 8.07
CA LYS A 88 -4.14 -1.12 7.30
C LYS A 88 -4.82 0.16 7.75
N LEU A 89 -4.68 0.52 9.03
CA LEU A 89 -5.24 1.74 9.59
C LEU A 89 -4.49 2.97 9.05
N GLY A 90 -3.16 2.96 9.07
CA GLY A 90 -2.35 4.13 8.68
C GLY A 90 -2.42 4.56 7.21
N VAL A 91 -2.85 3.66 6.31
CA VAL A 91 -2.89 3.94 4.86
C VAL A 91 -3.82 5.12 4.54
N ILE A 92 -5.02 5.16 5.12
CA ILE A 92 -6.00 6.21 4.80
C ILE A 92 -5.59 7.55 5.43
N ASP A 93 -5.01 7.55 6.62
CA ASP A 93 -4.62 8.77 7.33
C ASP A 93 -3.51 9.50 6.59
N SER A 94 -2.51 8.78 6.08
CA SER A 94 -1.44 9.37 5.27
C SER A 94 -1.97 10.07 4.02
N VAL A 95 -3.04 9.54 3.41
CA VAL A 95 -3.65 10.12 2.22
C VAL A 95 -4.53 11.30 2.62
N LEU A 96 -5.49 11.10 3.53
CA LEU A 96 -6.52 12.08 3.89
C LEU A 96 -5.98 13.27 4.67
N GLN A 97 -4.88 13.10 5.42
CA GLN A 97 -4.21 14.15 6.20
C GLN A 97 -5.14 14.83 7.21
N PRO A 98 -5.59 14.10 8.26
CA PRO A 98 -6.53 14.63 9.26
C PRO A 98 -6.02 15.84 10.03
N GLU A 99 -4.70 15.98 10.21
CA GLU A 99 -4.10 17.17 10.84
C GLU A 99 -4.25 18.43 9.97
N VAL A 100 -4.25 18.27 8.64
CA VAL A 100 -4.39 19.37 7.67
C VAL A 100 -5.86 19.70 7.42
N TYR A 101 -6.72 18.68 7.40
CA TYR A 101 -8.16 18.83 7.14
C TYR A 101 -9.02 18.26 8.29
N PRO A 102 -8.92 18.81 9.51
CA PRO A 102 -9.54 18.25 10.70
C PRO A 102 -11.07 18.22 10.62
N GLU A 103 -11.70 19.17 9.94
CA GLU A 103 -13.16 19.20 9.79
C GLU A 103 -13.70 18.04 8.94
N LEU A 104 -12.91 17.58 7.96
CA LEU A 104 -13.29 16.52 7.03
C LEU A 104 -12.88 15.14 7.51
N TYR A 105 -11.74 15.03 8.18
CA TYR A 105 -11.11 13.73 8.50
C TYR A 105 -10.61 13.60 9.95
N GLY A 106 -10.73 14.63 10.79
CA GLY A 106 -10.21 14.60 12.17
C GLY A 106 -10.93 13.63 13.11
N ASN A 107 -12.17 13.25 12.78
CA ASN A 107 -13.01 12.34 13.56
C ASN A 107 -13.58 11.24 12.63
N VAL A 108 -12.73 10.29 12.23
CA VAL A 108 -13.10 9.16 11.37
C VAL A 108 -13.08 7.86 12.18
N ASP A 109 -14.19 7.12 12.16
CA ASP A 109 -14.24 5.77 12.70
C ASP A 109 -13.72 4.75 11.67
N HIS A 110 -12.49 4.28 11.82
CA HIS A 110 -11.89 3.27 10.95
C HIS A 110 -11.84 1.90 11.61
N VAL A 111 -12.54 0.92 11.03
CA VAL A 111 -12.62 -0.44 11.58
C VAL A 111 -12.20 -1.45 10.52
N VAL A 112 -11.29 -2.34 10.88
CA VAL A 112 -10.87 -3.46 10.02
C VAL A 112 -11.15 -4.78 10.74
N ARG A 113 -11.78 -5.71 10.02
CA ARG A 113 -12.02 -7.09 10.45
C ARG A 113 -11.53 -8.06 9.39
N ILE A 114 -10.99 -9.18 9.84
CA ILE A 114 -10.63 -10.33 9.01
C ILE A 114 -11.30 -11.52 9.67
N ASN A 115 -12.05 -12.30 8.89
CA ASN A 115 -12.77 -13.47 9.37
C ASN A 115 -12.26 -14.69 8.60
N TYR A 116 -11.72 -15.66 9.34
CA TYR A 116 -11.36 -16.94 8.77
C TYR A 116 -12.62 -17.77 8.51
N TYR A 117 -12.81 -18.17 7.25
CA TYR A 117 -13.94 -18.99 6.83
C TYR A 117 -13.47 -20.06 5.85
N PRO A 118 -13.10 -21.27 6.34
CA PRO A 118 -12.44 -22.31 5.54
C PRO A 118 -13.07 -22.61 4.18
N PRO A 119 -14.42 -22.67 4.03
CA PRO A 119 -15.04 -22.99 2.74
C PRO A 119 -14.70 -22.03 1.59
N ARG A 120 -14.22 -20.82 1.88
CA ARG A 120 -13.81 -19.86 0.84
C ARG A 120 -12.48 -20.20 0.18
N GLY A 121 -11.58 -20.91 0.85
CA GLY A 121 -10.21 -21.14 0.37
C GLY A 121 -9.55 -19.80 -0.04
N ASP A 122 -8.99 -19.75 -1.26
CA ASP A 122 -8.34 -18.54 -1.82
C ASP A 122 -9.34 -17.49 -2.36
N ASN A 123 -10.65 -17.78 -2.39
CA ASN A 123 -11.67 -16.84 -2.85
C ASN A 123 -11.96 -15.80 -1.76
N LYS A 124 -11.12 -14.77 -1.69
CA LYS A 124 -11.28 -13.68 -0.75
C LYS A 124 -12.42 -12.76 -1.16
N GLU A 125 -13.21 -12.37 -0.17
CA GLU A 125 -14.20 -11.30 -0.28
C GLU A 125 -13.84 -10.16 0.66
N GLY A 126 -13.70 -8.96 0.11
CA GLY A 126 -13.54 -7.73 0.88
C GLY A 126 -14.79 -6.88 0.76
N TRP A 127 -15.38 -6.49 1.88
CA TRP A 127 -16.50 -5.57 1.92
C TRP A 127 -16.12 -4.29 2.66
N ASP A 128 -16.41 -3.16 2.05
CA ASP A 128 -16.22 -1.85 2.63
C ASP A 128 -17.54 -1.07 2.64
N ASN A 129 -17.87 -0.50 3.80
CA ASN A 129 -18.86 0.55 3.95
C ASN A 129 -18.15 1.85 4.29
N ILE A 130 -18.32 2.85 3.44
CA ILE A 130 -17.65 4.14 3.57
C ILE A 130 -18.75 5.20 3.74
N ASP A 131 -18.87 5.72 4.96
CA ASP A 131 -19.80 6.77 5.32
C ASP A 131 -19.15 8.13 5.05
N ILE A 132 -19.60 8.79 3.98
CA ILE A 132 -19.07 10.07 3.53
C ILE A 132 -20.10 11.18 3.73
N PHE A 133 -19.67 12.43 3.66
CA PHE A 133 -20.56 13.58 3.62
C PHE A 133 -20.08 14.62 2.62
N GLY A 134 -21.05 15.32 2.03
CA GLY A 134 -20.80 16.36 1.03
C GLY A 134 -21.21 17.74 1.51
N TRP A 135 -21.60 18.58 0.54
CA TRP A 135 -22.09 19.93 0.78
C TRP A 135 -23.19 19.97 1.84
N MET A 136 -23.15 20.99 2.70
CA MET A 136 -24.08 21.16 3.84
C MET A 136 -24.12 19.96 4.82
N GLY A 137 -23.08 19.13 4.83
CA GLY A 137 -22.98 17.98 5.74
C GLY A 137 -23.93 16.83 5.41
N TYR A 138 -24.49 16.79 4.20
CA TYR A 138 -25.42 15.72 3.81
C TYR A 138 -24.70 14.37 3.76
N PRO A 139 -25.17 13.36 4.52
CA PRO A 139 -24.54 12.05 4.57
C PRO A 139 -24.86 11.23 3.32
N MET A 140 -23.89 10.44 2.89
CA MET A 140 -24.00 9.48 1.79
C MET A 140 -23.16 8.25 2.12
N GLN A 141 -23.30 7.18 1.32
CA GLN A 141 -22.55 5.96 1.50
C GLN A 141 -21.97 5.45 0.19
N ILE A 142 -20.75 4.93 0.25
CA ILE A 142 -20.15 4.10 -0.79
C ILE A 142 -20.05 2.69 -0.24
N LYS A 143 -20.56 1.71 -0.99
CA LYS A 143 -20.42 0.29 -0.70
C LYS A 143 -19.52 -0.34 -1.74
N VAL A 144 -18.53 -1.08 -1.28
CA VAL A 144 -17.64 -1.86 -2.15
C VAL A 144 -17.76 -3.31 -1.72
N ASN A 145 -18.08 -4.20 -2.67
CA ASN A 145 -17.90 -5.63 -2.49
C ASN A 145 -16.91 -6.12 -3.54
N PHE A 146 -15.75 -6.57 -3.09
CA PHE A 146 -14.67 -7.04 -3.94
C PHE A 146 -14.42 -8.53 -3.72
N LEU A 147 -14.94 -9.35 -4.63
CA LEU A 147 -14.66 -10.76 -4.72
C LEU A 147 -13.42 -10.94 -5.61
N CYS A 148 -12.37 -11.51 -5.05
CA CYS A 148 -11.10 -11.67 -5.74
C CYS A 148 -10.40 -12.97 -5.35
N ARG A 149 -9.31 -13.28 -6.05
CA ARG A 149 -8.40 -14.36 -5.70
C ARG A 149 -7.07 -13.74 -5.33
N ASP A 150 -6.69 -13.84 -4.07
CA ASP A 150 -5.49 -13.15 -3.58
C ASP A 150 -4.23 -13.63 -4.30
N SER A 151 -4.13 -14.92 -4.57
CA SER A 151 -2.98 -15.49 -5.29
C SER A 151 -2.85 -14.96 -6.72
N ILE A 152 -3.97 -14.74 -7.41
CA ILE A 152 -3.98 -14.19 -8.78
C ILE A 152 -3.58 -12.72 -8.80
N LEU A 153 -3.96 -11.96 -7.75
CA LEU A 153 -3.53 -10.57 -7.62
C LEU A 153 -2.06 -10.45 -7.19
N ALA A 154 -1.56 -11.38 -6.36
CA ALA A 154 -0.22 -11.32 -5.81
C ALA A 154 0.86 -11.84 -6.77
N ALA A 155 0.59 -12.91 -7.52
CA ALA A 155 1.61 -13.55 -8.37
C ALA A 155 2.25 -12.59 -9.41
N PRO A 156 1.50 -11.72 -10.11
CA PRO A 156 2.08 -10.73 -11.00
C PRO A 156 2.99 -9.72 -10.28
N ILE A 157 2.60 -9.29 -9.07
CA ILE A 157 3.43 -8.39 -8.26
C ILE A 157 4.79 -9.03 -7.92
N VAL A 158 4.80 -10.33 -7.61
CA VAL A 158 6.05 -11.06 -7.36
C VAL A 158 6.95 -11.05 -8.59
N LEU A 159 6.37 -11.30 -9.78
CA LEU A 159 7.12 -11.26 -11.04
C LEU A 159 7.67 -9.85 -11.34
N ASP A 160 6.83 -8.83 -11.22
CA ASP A 160 7.22 -7.44 -11.47
C ASP A 160 8.34 -7.02 -10.51
N LEU A 161 8.23 -7.34 -9.22
CA LEU A 161 9.29 -7.03 -8.25
C LEU A 161 10.57 -7.80 -8.53
N ALA A 162 10.52 -9.07 -8.95
CA ALA A 162 11.72 -9.80 -9.33
C ALA A 162 12.45 -9.11 -10.51
N LEU A 163 11.70 -8.69 -11.53
CA LEU A 163 12.23 -7.99 -12.69
C LEU A 163 12.77 -6.60 -12.35
N PHE A 164 12.02 -5.82 -11.57
CA PHE A 164 12.40 -4.46 -11.21
C PHE A 164 13.55 -4.39 -10.20
N MET A 165 13.64 -5.34 -9.28
CA MET A 165 14.77 -5.41 -8.34
C MET A 165 16.07 -5.83 -9.06
N ASP A 166 15.98 -6.73 -10.05
CA ASP A 166 17.11 -7.04 -10.93
C ASP A 166 17.53 -5.82 -11.77
N LEU A 167 16.55 -5.09 -12.34
CA LEU A 167 16.81 -3.83 -13.04
C LEU A 167 17.49 -2.80 -12.14
N ALA A 168 17.00 -2.61 -10.90
CA ALA A 168 17.58 -1.69 -9.93
C ALA A 168 19.05 -2.02 -9.65
N ALA A 169 19.36 -3.31 -9.45
CA ALA A 169 20.73 -3.76 -9.25
C ALA A 169 21.63 -3.47 -10.46
N ARG A 170 21.15 -3.75 -11.68
CA ARG A 170 21.88 -3.45 -12.93
C ARG A 170 22.04 -1.95 -13.18
N ALA A 171 21.11 -1.14 -12.70
CA ALA A 171 21.16 0.32 -12.72
C ALA A 171 22.01 0.93 -11.59
N GLY A 172 22.71 0.09 -10.80
CA GLY A 172 23.59 0.52 -9.72
C GLY A 172 22.87 1.09 -8.50
N GLN A 173 21.56 0.90 -8.39
CA GLN A 173 20.77 1.39 -7.25
C GLN A 173 21.03 0.57 -5.99
N SER A 174 20.91 1.22 -4.83
CA SER A 174 21.07 0.59 -3.53
C SER A 174 20.14 1.16 -2.47
N GLY A 175 20.04 0.45 -1.35
CA GLY A 175 19.15 0.83 -0.26
C GLY A 175 17.67 0.76 -0.67
N VAL A 176 16.84 1.54 0.02
CA VAL A 176 15.38 1.49 -0.11
C VAL A 176 14.92 2.00 -1.50
N GLN A 177 14.25 1.14 -2.25
CA GLN A 177 13.69 1.44 -3.57
C GLN A 177 12.27 2.01 -3.47
N GLU A 178 12.15 3.29 -3.07
CA GLU A 178 10.83 3.91 -2.84
C GLU A 178 9.96 4.01 -4.11
N TRP A 179 10.55 3.96 -5.31
CA TRP A 179 9.81 3.98 -6.58
C TRP A 179 8.97 2.70 -6.78
N LEU A 180 9.23 1.65 -6.01
CA LEU A 180 8.45 0.42 -5.97
C LEU A 180 7.31 0.43 -4.94
N SER A 181 7.10 1.54 -4.24
CA SER A 181 6.01 1.71 -3.26
C SER A 181 4.62 1.38 -3.82
N PHE A 182 4.44 1.49 -5.15
CA PHE A 182 3.25 1.09 -5.88
C PHE A 182 2.76 -0.33 -5.54
N TYR A 183 3.69 -1.25 -5.25
CA TYR A 183 3.42 -2.67 -5.02
C TYR A 183 3.21 -3.04 -3.54
N PHE A 184 3.39 -2.11 -2.60
CA PHE A 184 3.42 -2.38 -1.16
C PHE A 184 2.32 -1.66 -0.38
N LYS A 185 1.78 -2.33 0.64
CA LYS A 185 0.77 -1.76 1.55
C LYS A 185 1.40 -0.79 2.53
N ALA A 186 2.58 -1.14 3.04
CA ALA A 186 3.35 -0.34 3.98
C ALA A 186 4.75 -0.09 3.39
N PRO A 187 4.85 0.75 2.34
CA PRO A 187 6.11 1.06 1.70
C PRO A 187 7.16 1.60 2.68
N GLN A 188 8.41 1.18 2.50
CA GLN A 188 9.56 1.70 3.22
C GLN A 188 9.89 3.12 2.74
N ALA A 189 10.14 4.02 3.68
CA ALA A 189 10.68 5.34 3.39
C ALA A 189 12.21 5.32 3.41
N ALA A 190 12.85 5.83 2.37
CA ALA A 190 14.30 6.02 2.29
C ALA A 190 14.77 7.18 3.16
N THR A 191 13.91 8.17 3.39
CA THR A 191 14.20 9.39 4.17
C THR A 191 13.33 9.45 5.44
N PRO A 192 13.50 10.46 6.31
CA PRO A 192 12.59 10.70 7.44
C PRO A 192 11.16 11.08 7.02
N ILE A 193 10.94 11.43 5.75
CA ILE A 193 9.62 11.75 5.22
C ILE A 193 8.81 10.45 5.15
N PRO A 194 7.57 10.41 5.69
CA PRO A 194 6.71 9.23 5.60
C PRO A 194 6.51 8.77 4.16
N ALA A 195 6.35 7.46 3.99
CA ALA A 195 6.12 6.90 2.67
C ALA A 195 4.74 7.29 2.12
N GLU A 196 4.70 7.60 0.83
CA GLU A 196 3.47 7.93 0.09
C GLU A 196 2.59 6.68 -0.05
N HIS A 197 1.27 6.84 0.07
CA HIS A 197 0.27 5.77 -0.09
C HIS A 197 -0.77 6.05 -1.20
N ASP A 198 -0.83 7.28 -1.72
CA ASP A 198 -1.64 7.62 -2.89
C ASP A 198 -1.16 6.84 -4.11
N LEU A 199 -2.02 5.97 -4.64
CA LEU A 199 -1.69 5.08 -5.74
C LEU A 199 -1.26 5.84 -7.01
N PHE A 200 -1.85 7.01 -7.27
CA PHE A 200 -1.56 7.79 -8.47
C PHE A 200 -0.20 8.48 -8.37
N ILE A 201 0.13 9.01 -7.20
CA ILE A 201 1.47 9.59 -6.94
C ILE A 201 2.53 8.48 -7.02
N GLN A 202 2.28 7.33 -6.40
CA GLN A 202 3.19 6.18 -6.50
C GLN A 202 3.38 5.68 -7.94
N GLN A 203 2.31 5.65 -8.75
CA GLN A 203 2.41 5.26 -10.16
C GLN A 203 3.24 6.26 -10.97
N THR A 204 3.06 7.57 -10.72
CA THR A 204 3.88 8.61 -11.34
C THR A 204 5.33 8.49 -10.93
N LYS A 205 5.62 8.22 -9.65
CA LYS A 205 6.99 7.98 -9.14
C LYS A 205 7.64 6.79 -9.87
N LEU A 206 6.95 5.65 -9.96
CA LEU A 206 7.39 4.46 -10.70
C LEU A 206 7.75 4.80 -12.16
N LYS A 207 6.84 5.48 -12.89
CA LYS A 207 7.06 5.85 -14.29
C LYS A 207 8.21 6.84 -14.46
N ASN A 208 8.27 7.87 -13.62
CA ASN A 208 9.27 8.93 -13.73
C ASN A 208 10.67 8.43 -13.38
N THR A 209 10.82 7.53 -12.41
CA THR A 209 12.13 6.89 -12.14
C THR A 209 12.64 6.12 -13.35
N LEU A 210 11.78 5.32 -14.01
CA LEU A 210 12.18 4.58 -15.21
C LEU A 210 12.52 5.51 -16.39
N ARG A 211 11.81 6.63 -16.54
CA ARG A 211 12.10 7.65 -17.55
C ARG A 211 13.44 8.33 -17.28
N GLU A 212 13.69 8.74 -16.05
CA GLU A 212 14.94 9.37 -15.64
C GLU A 212 16.15 8.48 -15.96
N TRP A 213 16.07 7.17 -15.67
CA TRP A 213 17.13 6.21 -16.02
C TRP A 213 17.38 6.09 -17.53
N MET A 214 16.40 6.41 -18.35
CA MET A 214 16.51 6.45 -19.81
C MET A 214 16.93 7.83 -20.34
N GLY A 215 17.18 8.83 -19.47
CA GLY A 215 17.46 10.21 -19.89
C GLY A 215 16.22 10.96 -20.40
N GLU A 216 15.02 10.44 -20.14
CA GLU A 216 13.75 11.01 -20.55
C GLU A 216 13.25 12.01 -19.50
N GLN A 217 12.55 13.06 -19.95
CA GLN A 217 11.93 14.01 -19.04
C GLN A 217 10.80 13.36 -18.22
N PRO A 218 10.62 13.73 -16.94
CA PRO A 218 9.50 13.27 -16.14
C PRO A 218 8.16 13.55 -16.83
N VAL A 219 7.21 12.63 -16.71
CA VAL A 219 5.82 12.89 -17.12
C VAL A 219 5.28 14.01 -16.23
N THR A 220 4.91 15.11 -16.87
CA THR A 220 4.09 16.14 -16.28
C THR A 220 2.74 16.13 -16.98
N HIS A 221 1.67 16.47 -16.26
CA HIS A 221 0.33 16.67 -16.83
C HIS A 221 0.08 18.15 -17.13
N SER A 222 1.15 18.93 -17.29
CA SER A 222 1.08 20.33 -17.68
C SER A 222 0.95 20.41 -19.20
N GLU A 223 -0.08 21.09 -19.69
CA GLU A 223 -0.14 21.49 -21.11
C GLU A 223 0.77 22.68 -21.41
N ALA A 224 1.38 23.29 -20.38
CA ALA A 224 2.45 24.25 -20.55
C ALA A 224 3.79 23.50 -20.62
N GLY A 225 4.21 23.17 -21.85
CA GLY A 225 5.51 22.59 -22.18
C GLY A 225 5.44 21.37 -23.08
#